data_AF-A0AAV4SZ07-F1
#
_entry.id   AF-A0AAV4SZ07-F1
#
_cell.length_a   1.000
_cell.length_b   1.000
_cell.length_c   1.000
_cell.angle_alpha   90.00
_cell.angle_beta   90.00
_cell.angle_gamma   90.00
#
_symmetry.space_group_name_H-M   'P 1'
#
loop_
_entity.id
_entity.type
_entity.pdbx_description
1 polymer ?
#
loop_
_entity_poly.entity_id
_entity_poly.type
_entity_poly.pdbx_seq_one_letter_code
_entity_poly.pdbx_strand_id
1 'polypeptide(L)'
;MRIEIHNPKDIPDPERNGFNIFPGYKSHITFSQTIIGRLPLPYKDKCFSYADNQGLFMESQMRCIQACIQEYNYMQCGCVEPLSPSKADLTKCNVINSTVLCCLDKVLNNLAFYGHNCKCPLPCLTTYYNKQQTSAKWPSKASFLQKSTI
;
A
#
# COMPACT_ATOMS: atom_id res chain seq x y z
N MET A 1 7.63 -7.68 14.16
CA MET A 1 7.06 -6.32 14.01
C MET A 1 7.19 -5.92 12.56
N ARG A 2 6.21 -5.23 11.98
CA ARG A 2 6.28 -4.73 10.60
C ARG A 2 6.21 -3.21 10.61
N ILE A 3 7.08 -2.56 9.86
CA ILE A 3 7.20 -1.10 9.82
C ILE A 3 7.26 -0.60 8.37
N GLU A 4 6.79 0.61 8.13
CA GLU A 4 6.84 1.26 6.84
C GLU A 4 7.43 2.67 7.00
N ILE A 5 8.21 3.10 6.01
CA ILE A 5 8.64 4.49 5.84
C ILE A 5 7.89 5.02 4.62
N HIS A 6 7.08 6.06 4.82
CA HIS A 6 6.22 6.71 3.82
C HIS A 6 6.24 8.24 3.99
N ASN A 7 5.67 8.97 3.03
CA ASN A 7 5.52 10.42 3.12
C ASN A 7 4.47 10.77 4.20
N PRO A 8 4.66 11.82 5.01
CA PRO A 8 3.69 12.21 6.04
C PRO A 8 2.27 12.49 5.54
N LYS A 9 2.11 12.87 4.26
CA LYS A 9 0.80 13.13 3.64
C LYS A 9 0.14 11.88 3.07
N ASP A 10 0.89 10.78 2.93
CA ASP A 10 0.37 9.53 2.41
C ASP A 10 -0.19 8.67 3.55
N ILE A 11 -1.27 7.95 3.28
CA ILE A 11 -1.77 6.92 4.19
C ILE A 11 -0.81 5.72 4.18
N PRO A 12 -0.36 5.21 5.35
CA PRO A 12 0.48 4.02 5.40
C PRO A 12 -0.25 2.77 4.89
N ASP A 13 0.48 1.94 4.15
CA ASP A 13 0.10 0.60 3.71
C ASP A 13 1.24 -0.37 4.06
N PRO A 14 1.36 -0.74 5.35
CA PRO A 14 2.46 -1.58 5.81
C PRO A 14 2.35 -3.00 5.24
N GLU A 15 1.16 -3.46 4.85
CA GLU A 15 0.95 -4.77 4.22
C GLU A 15 1.71 -4.86 2.89
N ARG A 16 1.65 -3.80 2.09
CA ARG A 16 2.33 -3.74 0.80
C ARG A 16 3.77 -3.25 0.89
N ASN A 17 4.00 -2.14 1.60
CA ASN A 17 5.26 -1.39 1.55
C ASN A 17 6.13 -1.57 2.81
N GLY A 18 5.57 -2.23 3.83
CA GLY A 18 6.26 -2.45 5.08
C GLY A 18 7.28 -3.59 5.00
N PHE A 19 8.26 -3.54 5.90
CA PHE A 19 9.32 -4.52 6.04
C PHE A 19 9.38 -5.04 7.48
N ASN A 20 9.91 -6.27 7.63
CA ASN A 20 9.85 -7.02 8.88
C ASN A 20 11.08 -6.77 9.75
N ILE A 21 10.83 -6.46 11.02
CA ILE A 21 11.83 -6.38 12.08
C ILE A 21 11.66 -7.59 13.00
N PHE A 22 12.74 -8.36 13.08
CA PHE A 22 12.79 -9.60 13.85
C PHE A 22 13.20 -9.33 15.29
N PRO A 23 12.51 -9.93 16.27
CA PRO A 23 12.94 -9.89 17.67
C PRO A 23 14.27 -10.63 17.86
N GLY A 24 15.03 -10.27 18.90
CA GLY A 24 16.37 -10.85 19.13
C GLY A 24 17.47 -10.28 18.24
N TYR A 25 17.15 -9.25 17.45
CA TYR A 25 18.08 -8.52 16.59
C TYR A 25 17.88 -7.01 16.76
N LYS A 26 19.00 -6.27 16.73
CA LYS A 26 19.01 -4.83 16.51
C LYS A 26 19.08 -4.63 15.00
N SER A 27 18.10 -3.92 14.45
CA SER A 27 18.07 -3.59 13.02
C SER A 27 18.47 -2.13 12.82
N HIS A 28 19.39 -1.89 11.90
CA HIS A 28 19.78 -0.58 11.42
C HIS A 28 19.17 -0.38 10.03
N ILE A 29 18.40 0.68 9.88
CA ILE A 29 17.63 0.96 8.66
C ILE A 29 18.16 2.27 8.10
N THR A 30 18.78 2.18 6.94
CA THR A 30 19.22 3.34 6.17
C THR A 30 18.26 3.56 5.02
N PHE A 31 17.92 4.81 4.71
CA PHE A 31 17.10 5.12 3.55
C PHE A 31 17.57 6.37 2.82
N SER A 32 17.32 6.41 1.51
CA SER A 32 17.47 7.61 0.68
C SER A 32 16.13 7.98 0.06
N GLN A 33 15.84 9.29 0.03
CA GLN A 33 14.62 9.82 -0.55
C GLN A 33 14.90 10.33 -1.97
N THR A 34 14.11 9.85 -2.93
CA THR A 34 14.13 10.31 -4.32
C THR A 34 12.80 10.92 -4.68
N ILE A 35 12.80 12.17 -5.17
CA ILE A 35 11.58 12.86 -5.62
C ILE A 35 11.61 12.93 -7.15
N ILE A 36 10.53 12.50 -7.79
CA ILE A 36 10.34 12.58 -9.23
C ILE A 36 9.20 13.57 -9.52
N GLY A 37 9.52 14.62 -10.29
CA GLY A 37 8.56 15.57 -10.83
C GLY A 37 8.24 15.25 -12.29
N ARG A 38 6.95 15.17 -12.62
CA ARG A 38 6.42 15.01 -13.97
C ARG A 38 5.63 16.24 -14.36
N LEU A 39 5.58 16.52 -15.65
CA LEU A 39 4.79 17.63 -16.20
C LEU A 39 3.39 17.13 -16.62
N PRO A 40 2.33 17.91 -16.35
CA PRO A 40 0.96 17.58 -16.74
C PRO A 40 0.77 17.71 -18.25
N LEU A 41 -0.47 17.75 -18.75
CA LEU A 41 -0.73 18.08 -20.15
C LEU A 41 0.00 19.37 -20.56
N PRO A 42 0.62 19.44 -21.76
CA PRO A 42 0.50 18.52 -22.90
C PRO A 42 1.55 17.39 -22.97
N TYR A 43 2.33 17.17 -21.92
CA TYR A 43 3.45 16.20 -21.96
C TYR A 43 2.96 14.75 -21.92
N LYS A 44 3.81 13.81 -22.38
CA LYS A 44 3.50 12.38 -22.57
C LYS A 44 2.87 11.72 -21.34
N ASP A 45 3.40 12.03 -20.17
CA ASP A 45 3.01 11.39 -18.91
C ASP A 45 1.62 11.80 -18.44
N LYS A 46 1.09 12.95 -18.91
CA LYS A 46 -0.24 13.47 -18.58
C LYS A 46 -0.53 13.35 -17.07
N CYS A 47 0.44 13.73 -16.24
CA CYS A 47 0.38 13.46 -14.82
C CYS A 47 -0.78 14.20 -14.15
N PHE A 48 -1.17 13.72 -12.96
CA PHE A 48 -2.26 14.27 -12.17
C PHE A 48 -1.82 14.64 -10.75
N SER A 49 -2.35 15.74 -10.20
CA SER A 49 -2.12 16.14 -8.81
C SER A 49 -3.23 15.56 -7.92
N TYR A 50 -2.90 14.51 -7.16
CA TYR A 50 -3.85 13.90 -6.23
C TYR A 50 -4.03 14.71 -4.93
N ALA A 51 -3.04 15.52 -4.56
CA ALA A 51 -3.01 16.26 -3.29
C ALA A 51 -3.97 17.46 -3.24
N ASP A 52 -4.40 17.99 -4.39
CA ASP A 52 -5.24 19.19 -4.47
C ASP A 52 -6.74 18.89 -4.39
N ASN A 53 -7.13 17.61 -4.44
CA ASN A 53 -8.54 17.19 -4.39
C ASN A 53 -8.97 16.85 -2.95
N GLN A 54 -9.22 17.87 -2.14
CA GLN A 54 -9.64 17.80 -0.73
C GLN A 54 -11.03 17.16 -0.48
N GLY A 55 -11.55 16.32 -1.37
CA GLY A 55 -12.92 15.80 -1.26
C GLY A 55 -13.19 14.41 -1.84
N LEU A 56 -12.15 13.71 -2.33
CA LEU A 56 -12.31 12.37 -2.89
C LEU A 56 -11.35 11.40 -2.20
N PHE A 57 -11.77 10.14 -2.03
CA PHE A 57 -10.95 8.99 -1.62
C PHE A 57 -9.72 8.71 -2.53
N MET A 58 -9.36 9.65 -3.40
CA MET A 58 -8.30 9.60 -4.39
C MET A 58 -7.11 10.46 -3.94
N GLU A 59 -6.59 10.23 -2.73
CA GLU A 59 -5.43 10.97 -2.21
C GLU A 59 -4.10 10.48 -2.81
N SER A 60 -4.12 9.31 -3.47
CA SER A 60 -2.97 8.77 -4.18
C SER A 60 -3.40 7.96 -5.40
N GLN A 61 -2.47 7.75 -6.34
CA GLN A 61 -2.70 6.86 -7.49
C GLN A 61 -3.09 5.45 -7.03
N MET A 62 -2.50 4.96 -5.94
CA MET A 62 -2.82 3.64 -5.41
C MET A 62 -4.27 3.56 -4.91
N ARG A 63 -4.75 4.59 -4.21
CA ARG A 63 -6.15 4.65 -3.78
C ARG A 63 -7.12 4.69 -4.95
N CYS A 64 -6.77 5.42 -6.02
CA CYS A 64 -7.54 5.39 -7.27
C CYS A 64 -7.64 3.96 -7.84
N ILE A 65 -6.52 3.23 -7.90
CA ILE A 65 -6.49 1.86 -8.42
C ILE A 65 -7.30 0.92 -7.51
N GLN A 66 -7.15 1.01 -6.19
CA GLN A 66 -7.91 0.22 -5.23
C GLN A 66 -9.42 0.47 -5.36
N ALA A 67 -9.84 1.74 -5.42
CA ALA A 67 -11.24 2.10 -5.60
C ALA A 67 -11.81 1.55 -6.91
N CYS A 68 -11.03 1.59 -8.00
CA CYS A 68 -11.41 1.00 -9.28
C CYS A 68 -11.58 -0.53 -9.19
N ILE A 69 -10.67 -1.24 -8.51
CA ILE A 69 -10.80 -2.69 -8.28
C ILE A 69 -12.08 -2.99 -7.48
N GLN A 70 -12.39 -2.18 -6.46
CA GLN A 70 -13.63 -2.35 -5.68
C GLN A 70 -14.88 -2.11 -6.52
N GLU A 71 -14.84 -1.20 -7.49
CA GLU A 71 -15.93 -1.02 -8.46
C GLU A 71 -16.12 -2.27 -9.33
N TYR A 72 -15.04 -2.87 -9.83
CA TYR A 72 -15.13 -4.15 -10.56
C TYR A 72 -15.68 -5.28 -9.69
N ASN A 73 -15.23 -5.39 -8.44
CA ASN A 73 -15.75 -6.37 -7.48
C ASN A 73 -17.25 -6.19 -7.27
N TYR A 74 -17.70 -4.95 -7.07
CA TYR A 74 -19.11 -4.65 -6.89
C TYR A 74 -19.94 -5.00 -8.13
N MET A 75 -19.45 -4.65 -9.33
CA MET A 75 -20.14 -4.90 -10.59
C MET A 75 -20.27 -6.39 -10.94
N GLN A 76 -19.28 -7.22 -10.54
CA GLN A 76 -19.25 -8.64 -10.89
C GLN A 76 -19.79 -9.54 -9.78
N CYS A 77 -19.51 -9.20 -8.52
CA CYS A 77 -19.82 -10.04 -7.35
C CYS A 77 -20.91 -9.43 -6.45
N GLY A 78 -21.35 -8.20 -6.71
CA GLY A 78 -22.40 -7.51 -5.94
C GLY A 78 -21.95 -6.98 -4.57
N CYS A 79 -20.65 -7.02 -4.27
CA CYS A 79 -20.11 -6.59 -2.99
C CYS A 79 -18.65 -6.13 -3.11
N VAL A 80 -18.18 -5.38 -2.10
CA VAL A 80 -16.79 -4.90 -1.99
C VAL A 80 -16.02 -5.68 -0.94
N GLU A 81 -14.71 -5.77 -1.13
CA GLU A 81 -13.81 -6.43 -0.21
C GLU A 81 -13.79 -5.72 1.16
N PRO A 82 -14.06 -6.43 2.28
CA PRO A 82 -14.29 -5.78 3.58
C PRO A 82 -13.10 -5.02 4.16
N LEU A 83 -11.89 -5.46 3.85
CA LEU A 83 -10.63 -4.91 4.37
C LEU A 83 -10.10 -3.76 3.50
N SER A 84 -10.64 -3.60 2.29
CA SER A 84 -10.23 -2.55 1.38
C SER A 84 -11.01 -1.26 1.67
N PRO A 85 -10.35 -0.09 1.65
CA PRO A 85 -11.05 1.17 1.76
C PRO A 85 -11.96 1.33 0.53
N SER A 86 -13.25 1.38 0.80
CA SER A 86 -14.32 1.49 -0.17
C SER A 86 -15.28 2.60 0.26
N LYS A 87 -16.13 3.07 -0.66
CA LYS A 87 -17.18 4.03 -0.33
C LYS A 87 -18.09 3.41 0.74
N ALA A 88 -18.44 4.20 1.76
CA ALA A 88 -19.14 3.74 2.95
C ALA A 88 -20.50 3.05 2.65
N ASP A 89 -21.13 3.42 1.53
CA ASP A 89 -22.47 2.94 1.16
C ASP A 89 -22.47 1.60 0.41
N LEU A 90 -21.30 0.98 0.18
CA LEU A 90 -21.21 -0.28 -0.56
C LEU A 90 -21.29 -1.50 0.36
N THR A 91 -22.06 -2.50 -0.07
CA THR A 91 -22.23 -3.77 0.65
C THR A 91 -20.91 -4.53 0.73
N LYS A 92 -20.45 -4.83 1.95
CA LYS A 92 -19.23 -5.61 2.18
C LYS A 92 -19.46 -7.10 1.95
N CYS A 93 -18.53 -7.76 1.28
CA CYS A 93 -18.59 -9.20 1.00
C CYS A 93 -18.49 -10.03 2.28
N ASN A 94 -19.25 -11.12 2.37
CA ASN A 94 -19.02 -12.15 3.37
C ASN A 94 -17.93 -13.12 2.87
N VAL A 95 -16.69 -12.90 3.32
CA VAL A 95 -15.51 -13.70 2.91
C VAL A 95 -15.53 -15.15 3.42
N ILE A 96 -16.48 -15.51 4.29
CA ILE A 96 -16.70 -16.91 4.72
C ILE A 96 -17.40 -17.70 3.60
N ASN A 97 -18.16 -17.03 2.73
CA ASN A 97 -18.83 -17.67 1.60
C ASN A 97 -17.82 -17.94 0.47
N SER A 98 -17.53 -19.22 0.24
CA SER A 98 -16.56 -19.67 -0.77
C SER A 98 -16.91 -19.23 -2.19
N THR A 99 -18.20 -19.11 -2.53
CA THR A 99 -18.64 -18.64 -3.86
C THR A 99 -18.30 -17.17 -4.07
N VAL A 100 -18.52 -16.34 -3.04
CA VAL A 100 -18.17 -14.91 -3.09
C VAL A 100 -16.66 -14.73 -3.15
N LEU A 101 -15.91 -15.51 -2.35
CA LEU A 101 -14.45 -15.48 -2.37
C LEU A 101 -13.89 -15.87 -3.74
N CYS A 102 -14.42 -16.93 -4.36
CA CYS A 102 -14.03 -17.36 -5.71
C CYS A 102 -14.36 -16.29 -6.77
N CYS A 103 -15.47 -15.56 -6.61
CA CYS A 103 -15.81 -14.44 -7.49
C CYS A 103 -14.78 -13.31 -7.38
N LEU A 104 -14.44 -12.87 -6.17
CA LEU A 104 -13.44 -11.82 -5.94
C LEU A 104 -12.08 -12.20 -6.53
N ASP A 105 -11.63 -13.43 -6.29
CA ASP A 105 -10.37 -13.93 -6.85
C ASP A 105 -10.40 -13.97 -8.39
N LYS A 106 -11.51 -14.40 -8.99
CA LYS A 106 -11.67 -14.37 -10.45
C LYS A 106 -11.62 -12.95 -11.02
N VAL A 107 -12.24 -11.98 -10.34
CA VAL A 107 -12.18 -10.56 -10.75
C VAL A 107 -10.74 -10.06 -10.70
N LEU A 108 -10.04 -10.28 -9.58
CA LEU A 108 -8.65 -9.87 -9.42
C LEU A 108 -7.74 -10.49 -10.49
N ASN A 109 -7.87 -11.79 -10.73
CA ASN A 109 -7.11 -12.52 -11.74
C ASN A 109 -7.39 -12.00 -13.16
N ASN A 110 -8.66 -11.70 -13.47
CA ASN A 110 -9.01 -11.13 -14.77
C ASN A 110 -8.41 -9.74 -14.97
N LEU A 111 -8.45 -8.88 -13.94
CA LEU A 111 -7.86 -7.54 -14.01
C LEU A 111 -6.33 -7.61 -14.15
N ALA A 112 -5.68 -8.60 -13.51
CA ALA A 112 -4.25 -8.82 -13.63
C ALA A 112 -3.86 -9.34 -15.03
N PHE A 113 -4.65 -10.26 -15.60
CA PHE A 113 -4.31 -10.94 -16.87
C PHE A 113 -4.70 -10.14 -18.11
N TYR A 114 -5.93 -9.62 -18.16
CA TYR A 114 -6.46 -8.87 -19.31
C TYR A 114 -6.26 -7.36 -19.18
N GLY A 115 -5.77 -6.91 -18.03
CA GLY A 115 -5.67 -5.50 -17.70
C GLY A 115 -6.99 -4.90 -17.20
N HIS A 116 -6.91 -3.64 -16.83
CA HIS A 116 -8.03 -2.88 -16.30
C HIS A 116 -8.18 -1.54 -17.03
N ASN A 117 -9.39 -1.00 -17.11
CA ASN A 117 -9.62 0.33 -17.67
C ASN A 117 -9.64 1.43 -16.58
N CYS A 118 -8.93 1.21 -15.47
CA CYS A 118 -8.81 2.18 -14.39
C CYS A 118 -8.10 3.45 -14.89
N LYS A 119 -8.82 4.57 -14.88
CA LYS A 119 -8.31 5.88 -15.25
C LYS A 119 -7.56 6.51 -14.07
N CYS A 120 -6.39 5.94 -13.73
CA CYS A 120 -5.54 6.40 -12.64
C CYS A 120 -4.17 6.87 -13.18
N PRO A 121 -4.06 8.14 -13.64
CA PRO A 121 -2.81 8.69 -14.18
C PRO A 121 -1.64 8.65 -13.20
N LEU A 122 -0.42 8.78 -13.72
CA LEU A 122 0.74 8.90 -12.85
C LEU A 122 0.68 10.21 -12.04
N PRO A 123 1.08 10.20 -10.76
CA PRO A 123 1.14 11.41 -9.96
C PRO A 123 2.24 12.35 -10.49
N CYS A 124 1.95 13.66 -10.48
CA CYS A 124 2.93 14.67 -10.91
C CYS A 124 4.13 14.76 -9.98
N LEU A 125 3.94 14.50 -8.70
CA LEU A 125 5.01 14.39 -7.72
C LEU A 125 5.01 12.98 -7.16
N THR A 126 6.12 12.27 -7.22
CA THR A 126 6.28 10.96 -6.59
C THR A 126 7.49 10.96 -5.68
N THR A 127 7.31 10.48 -4.46
CA THR A 127 8.39 10.30 -3.50
C THR A 127 8.68 8.81 -3.32
N TYR A 128 9.92 8.40 -3.53
CA TYR A 128 10.39 7.04 -3.30
C TYR A 128 11.38 7.02 -2.16
N TYR A 129 11.27 6.01 -1.29
CA TYR A 129 12.20 5.74 -0.22
C TYR A 129 12.95 4.44 -0.54
N ASN A 130 14.20 4.54 -0.98
CA ASN A 130 15.06 3.38 -1.17
C ASN A 130 15.63 2.97 0.20
N LYS A 131 15.35 1.73 0.62
CA LYS A 131 15.55 1.26 1.99
C LYS A 131 16.60 0.15 2.00
N GLN A 132 17.54 0.21 2.94
CA GLN A 132 18.53 -0.83 3.21
C GLN A 132 18.48 -1.19 4.70
N GLN A 133 18.38 -2.49 4.99
CA GLN A 133 18.34 -3.01 6.35
C GLN A 133 19.56 -3.88 6.61
N THR A 134 20.22 -3.62 7.74
CA THR A 134 21.21 -4.53 8.32
C THR A 134 20.78 -4.90 9.73
N SER A 135 21.06 -6.13 10.16
CA SER A 135 20.62 -6.62 11.46
C SER A 135 21.75 -7.33 12.17
N ALA A 136 21.88 -7.11 13.47
CA ALA A 136 22.87 -7.75 14.34
C ALA A 136 22.17 -8.36 15.57
N LYS A 137 22.65 -9.50 16.06
CA LYS A 137 22.07 -10.17 17.23
C LYS A 137 22.05 -9.23 18.44
N TRP A 138 20.91 -9.15 19.11
CA TRP A 138 20.71 -8.30 20.28
C TRP A 138 19.71 -8.95 21.27
N PRO A 139 20.02 -9.02 22.57
CA PRO A 139 21.21 -8.49 23.23
C PRO A 139 22.47 -9.34 22.99
N SER A 140 23.64 -8.73 23.15
CA SER A 140 24.90 -9.48 23.21
C SER A 140 24.99 -10.28 24.51
N LYS A 141 25.82 -11.34 24.54
CA LYS A 141 26.06 -12.11 25.78
C LYS A 141 26.55 -11.21 26.92
N ALA A 142 27.46 -10.28 26.64
CA ALA A 142 27.99 -9.34 27.63
C ALA A 142 26.88 -8.42 28.18
N SER A 143 26.03 -7.87 27.30
CA SER A 143 24.92 -6.99 27.70
C SER A 143 23.83 -7.72 28.48
N PHE A 144 23.67 -9.03 28.26
CA PHE A 144 22.73 -9.85 29.01
C PHE A 144 23.25 -10.14 30.43
N LEU A 145 24.52 -10.52 30.55
CA LEU A 145 25.16 -10.86 31.84
C LEU A 145 25.30 -9.65 32.78
N GLN A 146 25.46 -8.44 32.24
CA GLN A 146 25.50 -7.21 33.04
C GLN A 146 24.17 -6.87 33.73
N LYS A 147 23.04 -7.41 33.24
CA LYS A 147 21.70 -7.16 33.82
C LYS A 147 21.28 -8.20 34.85
N SER A 148 21.98 -9.32 34.95
CA SER A 148 21.68 -10.41 35.91
C SER A 148 22.53 -10.36 37.19
N THR A 149 23.30 -9.29 37.39
CA THR A 149 24.13 -9.06 38.60
C THR A 149 23.53 -8.00 39.55
N ILE A 150 22.20 -7.78 39.51
CA ILE A 150 21.46 -6.98 40.50
C ILE A 150 20.43 -7.89 41.15
#